data_AF-A0A1Q7H3F3-F1
#
_entry.id   AF-A0A1Q7H3F3-F1
#
_cell.length_a   1.000
_cell.length_b   1.000
_cell.length_c   1.000
_cell.angle_alpha   90.00
_cell.angle_beta   90.00
_cell.angle_gamma   90.00
#
_symmetry.space_group_name_H-M   'P 1'
#
loop_
_entity.id
_entity.type
_entity.pdbx_description
1 polymer ?
#
loop_
_entity_poly.entity_id
_entity_poly.type
_entity_poly.pdbx_seq_one_letter_code
_entity_poly.pdbx_strand_id
1 'polypeptide(L)' 'MIDALRVDELLQSLVDRFPALASQLEQVAVAIDGQIFHHARYEPLRADSDVHLLPPVAGG' A
#
# COMPACT_ATOMS: atom_id res chain seq x y z
N MET A 1 -21.80 0.24 -7.37
CA MET A 1 -20.75 -0.72 -7.01
C MET A 1 -19.45 0.04 -7.16
N ILE A 2 -18.81 0.43 -6.06
CA ILE A 2 -17.52 1.12 -6.14
C ILE A 2 -16.50 0.01 -6.36
N ASP A 3 -16.23 -0.23 -7.65
CA ASP A 3 -15.28 -1.21 -8.14
C ASP A 3 -13.86 -0.67 -7.93
N ALA A 4 -13.03 -1.48 -7.28
CA ALA A 4 -11.64 -1.26 -6.91
C ALA A 4 -11.38 -0.15 -5.88
N LEU A 5 -11.06 -0.57 -4.64
CA LEU A 5 -10.28 0.27 -3.73
C LEU A 5 -8.89 0.40 -4.37
N ARG A 6 -8.37 1.59 -4.56
CA ARG A 6 -7.01 1.76 -5.04
C ARG A 6 -6.05 1.70 -3.86
N VAL A 7 -4.78 1.38 -4.12
CA VAL A 7 -3.75 1.37 -3.07
C VAL A 7 -3.62 2.75 -2.41
N ASP A 8 -3.76 3.85 -3.15
CA ASP A 8 -3.74 5.20 -2.57
C ASP A 8 -4.84 5.43 -1.52
N GLU A 9 -6.08 5.02 -1.79
CA GLU A 9 -7.20 5.12 -0.85
C GLU A 9 -6.97 4.29 0.41
N LEU A 10 -6.37 3.11 0.27
CA LEU A 10 -5.96 2.26 1.40
C LEU A 10 -4.87 2.95 2.23
N LEU A 11 -3.82 3.46 1.59
CA LEU A 11 -2.72 4.15 2.26
C LEU A 11 -3.20 5.43 2.94
N GLN A 12 -4.08 6.21 2.31
CA GLN A 12 -4.65 7.43 2.88
C GLN A 12 -5.48 7.10 4.13
N SER A 13 -6.31 6.06 4.09
CA SER A 13 -7.08 5.61 5.25
C SER A 13 -6.19 5.19 6.43
N LEU A 14 -5.03 4.58 6.13
CA LEU A 14 -4.03 4.23 7.15
C LEU A 14 -3.35 5.47 7.74
N VAL A 15 -3.02 6.47 6.92
CA VAL A 15 -2.45 7.75 7.40
C VAL A 15 -3.46 8.53 8.24
N ASP A 16 -4.72 8.59 7.82
CA ASP A 16 -5.79 9.26 8.57
C ASP A 16 -6.01 8.61 9.94
N ARG A 17 -5.86 7.28 10.02
CA ARG A 17 -5.93 6.55 11.28
C ARG A 17 -4.64 6.65 12.11
N PHE A 18 -3.48 6.63 11.46
CA PHE A 18 -2.16 6.59 12.07
C PHE A 18 -1.21 7.59 11.37
N PRO A 19 -1.29 8.89 11.73
CA PRO A 19 -0.51 9.93 11.05
C PRO A 19 1.00 9.73 11.13
N ALA A 20 1.47 9.05 12.18
CA ALA A 20 2.88 8.71 12.37
C ALA A 20 3.45 7.78 11.29
N LEU A 21 2.60 7.03 10.57
CA LEU A 21 3.01 6.15 9.49
C LEU A 21 3.22 6.89 8.16
N ALA A 22 2.76 8.14 8.02
CA ALA A 22 2.79 8.87 6.75
C ALA A 22 4.17 8.84 6.07
N SER A 23 5.23 9.20 6.80
CA SER A 23 6.60 9.21 6.26
C SER A 23 7.14 7.81 5.95
N GLN A 24 6.66 6.76 6.63
CA GLN A 24 7.09 5.39 6.34
C GLN A 24 6.40 4.84 5.09
N LEU A 25 5.15 5.25 4.84
CA LEU A 25 4.36 4.83 3.69
C LEU A 25 4.79 5.51 2.38
N GLU A 26 5.52 6.62 2.42
CA GLU A 26 6.07 7.25 1.22
C GLU A 26 7.11 6.39 0.48
N GLN A 27 7.81 5.51 1.21
CA GLN A 27 8.90 4.66 0.69
C GLN A 27 8.59 3.17 0.82
N VAL A 28 7.34 2.81 1.12
CA VAL A 28 6.93 1.42 1.34
C VAL A 28 6.71 0.72 0.00
N ALA A 29 7.25 -0.49 -0.14
CA ALA A 29 6.85 -1.37 -1.23
C ALA A 29 5.56 -2.08 -0.84
N VAL A 30 4.67 -2.30 -1.80
CA VAL A 30 3.39 -3.00 -1.55
C VAL A 30 3.42 -4.30 -2.33
N ALA A 31 3.21 -5.43 -1.65
CA ALA A 31 2.94 -6.69 -2.33
C ALA A 31 1.44 -6.90 -2.44
N ILE A 32 0.96 -7.12 -3.66
CA ILE A 32 -0.45 -7.40 -3.98
C ILE A 32 -0.48 -8.80 -4.60
N ASP A 33 -1.19 -9.73 -3.97
CA ASP A 33 -1.35 -11.11 -4.47
C ASP A 33 0.00 -11.81 -4.77
N GLY A 34 1.02 -11.50 -3.96
CA GLY A 34 2.38 -12.04 -4.09
C GLY A 34 3.29 -11.30 -5.08
N GLN A 35 2.81 -10.27 -5.77
CA GLN A 35 3.61 -9.43 -6.66
C GLN A 35 4.03 -8.13 -5.96
N ILE A 36 5.34 -7.82 -5.96
CA ILE A 36 5.90 -6.63 -5.28
C ILE A 36 5.87 -5.43 -6.23
N PHE A 37 5.30 -4.34 -5.76
CA PHE A 37 5.21 -3.05 -6.44
C PHE A 37 5.89 -1.96 -5.61
N HIS A 38 6.95 -1.37 -6.15
CA HIS A 38 7.65 -0.24 -5.52
C HIS A 38 6.89 1.09 -5.65
N HIS A 39 5.97 1.19 -6.61
CA HIS A 39 5.15 2.37 -6.88
C HIS A 39 3.67 1.98 -7.06
N ALA A 40 3.13 1.28 -6.07
CA ALA A 40 1.79 0.68 -6.16
C ALA A 40 0.62 1.67 -6.08
N ARG A 41 0.88 2.97 -5.88
CA ARG A 41 -0.14 3.98 -5.55
C ARG A 41 -1.36 3.96 -6.48
N TYR A 42 -1.14 3.71 -7.77
CA TYR A 42 -2.19 3.69 -8.79
C TYR A 42 -2.70 2.29 -9.14
N GLU A 43 -2.16 1.26 -8.51
CA GLU A 43 -2.59 -0.12 -8.74
C GLU A 43 -3.99 -0.34 -8.17
N PRO A 44 -4.90 -0.95 -8.94
CA PRO A 44 -6.22 -1.30 -8.45
C PRO A 44 -6.13 -2.49 -7.50
N LEU A 45 -6.83 -2.43 -6.36
CA LEU A 45 -7.02 -3.58 -5.48
C LEU A 45 -8.41 -4.18 -5.71
N ARG A 46 -8.48 -5.50 -5.67
CA ARG A 46 -9.75 -6.23 -5.63
C ARG A 46 -10.17 -6.43 -4.18
N ALA A 47 -11.45 -6.71 -3.96
CA ALA A 47 -11.97 -6.95 -2.61
C ALA A 47 -11.36 -8.19 -1.94
N ASP A 48 -10.84 -9.12 -2.74
CA ASP A 48 -10.18 -10.36 -2.35
C ASP A 48 -8.65 -10.30 -2.45
N SER A 49 -8.08 -9.15 -2.80
CA SER A 49 -6.62 -9.01 -2.91
C SER A 49 -5.97 -9.06 -1.53
N ASP A 50 -4.89 -9.84 -1.42
CA ASP A 50 -4.04 -9.84 -0.23
C ASP A 50 -2.94 -8.79 -0.38
N VAL A 51 -2.82 -7.89 0.61
CA VAL A 51 -1.97 -6.72 0.56
C VAL A 51 -1.00 -6.70 1.73
N HIS A 52 0.29 -6.78 1.42
CA HIS A 52 1.36 -6.68 2.41
C HIS A 52 2.18 -5.41 2.19
N LEU A 53 2.38 -4.64 3.27
CA LEU A 53 3.27 -3.48 3.29
C LEU A 53 4.67 -3.93 3.67
N LEU A 54 5.62 -3.76 2.76
CA LEU A 54 7.01 -4.14 2.91
C LEU A 54 7.84 -2.87 3.18
N PRO A 55 8.48 -2.74 4.35
CA PRO A 55 9.37 -1.62 4.58
C PRO A 55 10.50 -1.65 3.55
N PRO A 56 11.07 -0.48 3.19
CA PRO A 56 12.23 -0.44 2.32
C PRO A 56 13.30 -1.35 2.89
N VAL A 57 13.87 -2.20 2.03
CA VAL A 57 14.97 -3.08 2.43
C VAL A 57 16.11 -2.17 2.88
N ALA A 58 16.33 -2.09 4.19
CA ALA A 58 17.56 -1.54 4.74
C ALA A 58 18.67 -2.52 4.37
N GLY A 59 19.23 -2.35 3.17
CA GLY A 59 20.45 -3.04 2.78
C GLY A 59 21.53 -2.68 3.80
N GLY A 60 22.07 -3.69 4.47
CA GLY A 60 23.22 -3.55 5.37
C GLY A 60 24.50 -3.26 4.60
#